data_AF-A0A832SJZ0-F1
#
_entry.id   AF-A0A832SJZ0-F1
#
_cell.length_a   1.000
_cell.length_b   1.000
_cell.length_c   1.000
_cell.angle_alpha   90.00
_cell.angle_beta   90.00
_cell.angle_gamma   90.00
#
_symmetry.space_group_name_H-M   'P 1'
#
loop_
_entity.id
_entity.type
_entity.pdbx_description
1 polymer ?
#
loop_
_entity_poly.entity_id
_entity_poly.type
_entity_poly.pdbx_seq_one_letter_code
_entity_poly.pdbx_strand_id
1 'polypeptide(L)'
;MKFWLLKAAGTLEDEEIILENSVITIGGAEFPDLSVIEDEKQIKKLILEKYPGMKGELSETWAGEIYSFIAKIKKGDLVAVPFKTRNEVMIGKVTGNYEYRQLSDFISHTRLVRWLKTIPKGDFEEEYDVDLNAPEAISLISTEPEKLSGLVETKSLETLTRELSFALEDLDLMKEKMLELVNRLAETEEIPEVRKIAAEMEKILKEK
;
A
#
# COMPACT_ATOMS: atom_id res chain seq x y z
N MET A 1 -13.29 -13.30 7.46
CA MET A 1 -12.23 -12.38 6.97
C MET A 1 -12.95 -11.19 6.39
N LYS A 2 -12.59 -9.98 6.83
CA LYS A 2 -13.10 -8.71 6.31
C LYS A 2 -12.03 -8.02 5.47
N PHE A 3 -12.43 -7.04 4.65
CA PHE A 3 -11.51 -6.19 3.91
C PHE A 3 -11.72 -4.73 4.30
N TRP A 4 -10.67 -4.08 4.76
CA TRP A 4 -10.72 -2.74 5.29
C TRP A 4 -9.93 -1.79 4.40
N LEU A 5 -10.48 -0.63 4.10
CA LEU A 5 -9.71 0.50 3.61
C LEU A 5 -9.13 1.22 4.83
N LEU A 6 -7.82 1.44 4.82
CA LEU A 6 -7.10 2.18 5.84
C LEU A 6 -6.22 3.22 5.17
N LYS A 7 -6.68 4.47 5.14
CA LYS A 7 -5.91 5.58 4.60
C LYS A 7 -4.84 5.94 5.62
N ALA A 8 -3.59 5.57 5.32
CA ALA A 8 -2.46 5.97 6.14
C ALA A 8 -2.39 7.51 6.15
N ALA A 9 -2.67 8.11 7.29
CA ALA A 9 -2.18 9.45 7.59
C ALA A 9 -0.68 9.34 7.86
N GLY A 10 0.10 10.38 7.57
CA GLY A 10 1.57 10.32 7.63
C GLY A 10 2.24 11.05 6.47
N THR A 11 3.56 11.17 6.59
CA THR A 11 4.50 11.72 5.59
C THR A 11 5.08 10.60 4.70
N LEU A 12 5.96 10.97 3.75
CA LEU A 12 6.73 9.99 2.97
C LEU A 12 7.57 9.06 3.88
N GLU A 13 8.23 9.63 4.89
CA GLU A 13 9.06 8.88 5.83
C GLU A 13 8.23 7.86 6.63
N ASP A 14 7.00 8.24 7.01
CA ASP A 14 6.08 7.33 7.69
C ASP A 14 5.64 6.15 6.79
N GLU A 15 5.44 6.39 5.50
CA GLU A 15 5.12 5.32 4.53
C GLU A 15 6.28 4.33 4.36
N GLU A 16 7.52 4.81 4.40
CA GLU A 16 8.71 3.94 4.39
C GLU A 16 8.79 3.11 5.67
N ILE A 17 8.55 3.71 6.85
CA ILE A 17 8.52 2.99 8.13
C ILE A 17 7.43 1.90 8.14
N ILE A 18 6.24 2.21 7.61
CA ILE A 18 5.11 1.27 7.43
C ILE A 18 5.55 0.04 6.62
N LEU A 19 6.28 0.28 5.52
CA LEU A 19 6.81 -0.77 4.65
C LEU A 19 7.88 -1.61 5.35
N GLU A 20 8.92 -0.96 5.87
CA GLU A 20 10.08 -1.61 6.47
C GLU A 20 9.70 -2.47 7.67
N ASN A 21 8.76 -1.99 8.50
CA ASN A 21 8.31 -2.70 9.68
C ASN A 21 7.13 -3.64 9.39
N SER A 22 6.59 -3.65 8.16
CA SER A 22 5.42 -4.43 7.78
C SER A 22 4.26 -4.23 8.77
N VAL A 23 3.92 -2.97 9.01
CA VAL A 23 2.83 -2.57 9.91
C VAL A 23 1.78 -1.77 9.16
N ILE A 24 0.56 -1.76 9.69
CA ILE A 24 -0.45 -0.73 9.42
C ILE A 24 -0.62 0.14 10.66
N THR A 25 -1.06 1.39 10.46
CA THR A 25 -1.17 2.38 11.54
C THR A 25 -2.33 3.34 11.33
N ILE A 26 -2.83 3.89 12.43
CA ILE A 26 -3.72 5.06 12.45
C ILE A 26 -2.98 6.34 12.86
N GLY A 27 -1.66 6.25 13.01
CA GLY A 27 -0.85 7.28 13.65
C GLY A 27 -1.16 7.38 15.13
N GLY A 28 -1.53 8.57 15.57
CA GLY A 28 -2.09 8.80 16.91
C GLY A 28 -1.04 8.77 18.02
N ALA A 29 0.23 9.09 17.73
CA ALA A 29 1.30 9.21 18.74
C ALA A 29 0.95 10.12 19.92
N GLU A 30 0.01 11.02 19.71
CA GLU A 30 -0.48 11.92 20.71
C GLU A 30 -1.44 11.23 21.71
N PHE A 31 -2.04 10.09 21.38
CA PHE A 31 -2.88 9.29 22.28
C PHE A 31 -2.03 8.28 23.08
N PRO A 32 -2.43 8.00 24.33
CA PRO A 32 -1.79 6.96 25.12
C PRO A 32 -2.13 5.57 24.57
N ASP A 33 -1.49 4.53 25.10
CA ASP A 33 -1.85 3.14 24.82
C ASP A 33 -3.36 2.90 25.01
N LEU A 34 -4.01 2.41 23.96
CA LEU A 34 -5.46 2.16 23.91
C LEU A 34 -5.79 0.68 24.16
N SER A 35 -4.83 -0.15 24.57
CA SER A 35 -5.02 -1.59 24.82
C SER A 35 -6.10 -1.90 25.86
N VAL A 36 -6.34 -0.96 26.77
CA VAL A 36 -7.32 -1.10 27.88
C VAL A 36 -8.71 -0.56 27.53
N ILE A 37 -8.91 -0.03 26.33
CA ILE A 37 -10.19 0.51 25.90
C ILE A 37 -11.17 -0.63 25.60
N GLU A 38 -12.34 -0.57 26.21
CA GLU A 38 -13.40 -1.58 26.08
C GLU A 38 -14.46 -1.16 25.06
N ASP A 39 -14.70 0.14 24.89
CA ASP A 39 -15.74 0.66 24.02
C ASP A 39 -15.39 1.99 23.34
N GLU A 40 -16.18 2.32 22.32
CA GLU A 40 -16.05 3.54 21.52
C GLU A 40 -16.29 4.82 22.35
N LYS A 41 -17.09 4.75 23.42
CA LYS A 41 -17.40 5.91 24.27
C LYS A 41 -16.18 6.36 25.07
N GLN A 42 -15.34 5.42 25.52
CA GLN A 42 -14.08 5.72 26.18
C GLN A 42 -13.12 6.46 25.24
N ILE A 43 -13.05 6.08 23.97
CA ILE A 43 -12.24 6.79 22.96
C ILE A 43 -12.81 8.19 22.73
N LYS A 44 -14.13 8.32 22.55
CA LYS A 44 -14.78 9.62 22.36
C LYS A 44 -14.47 10.56 23.53
N LYS A 45 -14.45 10.04 24.76
CA LYS A 45 -14.07 10.81 25.94
C LYS A 45 -12.62 11.30 25.86
N LEU A 46 -11.66 10.43 25.50
CA LEU A 46 -10.25 10.80 25.31
C LEU A 46 -10.08 11.88 24.24
N ILE A 47 -10.79 11.75 23.11
CA ILE A 47 -10.82 12.75 22.04
C ILE A 47 -11.30 14.10 22.58
N LEU A 48 -12.42 14.13 23.31
CA LEU A 48 -13.01 15.38 23.83
C LEU A 48 -12.20 16.01 24.96
N GLU A 49 -11.49 15.23 25.77
CA GLU A 49 -10.56 15.73 26.77
C GLU A 49 -9.38 16.46 26.12
N LYS A 50 -8.87 15.90 25.01
CA LYS A 50 -7.73 16.45 24.30
C LYS A 50 -8.09 17.57 23.32
N TYR A 51 -9.23 17.43 22.66
CA TYR A 51 -9.75 18.35 21.64
C TYR A 51 -11.19 18.77 22.00
N PRO A 52 -11.39 19.64 23.00
CA PRO A 52 -12.74 20.01 23.47
C PRO A 52 -13.64 20.67 22.41
N GLY A 53 -13.05 21.21 21.34
CA GLY A 53 -13.76 21.81 20.21
C GLY A 53 -14.33 20.82 19.20
N MET A 54 -13.87 19.56 19.23
CA MET A 54 -14.28 18.53 18.27
C MET A 54 -15.57 17.85 18.76
N LYS A 55 -16.71 18.55 18.71
CA LYS A 55 -17.99 18.02 19.20
C LYS A 55 -18.87 17.49 18.08
N GLY A 56 -19.84 16.66 18.46
CA GLY A 56 -20.86 16.13 17.54
C GLY A 56 -20.31 15.00 16.67
N GLU A 57 -20.80 14.93 15.44
CA GLU A 57 -20.55 13.85 14.47
C GLU A 57 -19.05 13.57 14.27
N LEU A 58 -18.21 14.62 14.19
CA LEU A 58 -16.77 14.46 13.97
C LEU A 58 -16.09 13.62 15.07
N SER A 59 -16.45 13.83 16.34
CA SER A 59 -15.93 13.01 17.45
C SER A 59 -16.45 11.58 17.44
N GLU A 60 -17.65 11.36 16.93
CA GLU A 60 -18.25 10.03 16.83
C GLU A 60 -17.58 9.23 15.72
N THR A 61 -17.41 9.84 14.55
CA THR A 61 -16.69 9.24 13.42
C THR A 61 -15.26 8.89 13.83
N TRP A 62 -14.51 9.83 14.39
CA TRP A 62 -13.11 9.57 14.76
C TRP A 62 -12.98 8.52 15.86
N ALA A 63 -13.88 8.53 16.85
CA ALA A 63 -13.91 7.49 17.87
C ALA A 63 -14.21 6.11 17.26
N GLY A 64 -15.16 6.04 16.32
CA GLY A 64 -15.54 4.83 15.61
C GLY A 64 -14.40 4.28 14.75
N GLU A 65 -13.62 5.14 14.10
CA GLU A 65 -12.43 4.76 13.32
C GLU A 65 -11.34 4.19 14.22
N ILE A 66 -10.94 4.92 15.27
CA ILE A 66 -9.95 4.43 16.24
C ILE A 66 -10.41 3.10 16.84
N TYR A 67 -11.68 2.99 17.25
CA TYR A 67 -12.24 1.76 17.80
C TYR A 67 -12.21 0.62 16.77
N SER A 68 -12.48 0.93 15.51
CA SER A 68 -12.40 -0.06 14.43
C SER A 68 -10.98 -0.60 14.29
N PHE A 69 -9.97 0.27 14.35
CA PHE A 69 -8.58 -0.16 14.31
C PHE A 69 -8.16 -0.97 15.53
N ILE A 70 -8.42 -0.51 16.76
CA ILE A 70 -7.91 -1.19 17.97
C ILE A 70 -8.70 -2.46 18.30
N ALA A 71 -10.00 -2.52 17.95
CA ALA A 71 -10.89 -3.59 18.38
C ALA A 71 -11.51 -4.39 17.23
N LYS A 72 -11.95 -3.78 16.12
CA LYS A 72 -12.73 -4.48 15.08
C LYS A 72 -11.88 -5.17 14.02
N ILE A 73 -10.76 -4.57 13.60
CA ILE A 73 -9.80 -5.20 12.70
C ILE A 73 -9.16 -6.38 13.43
N LYS A 74 -9.23 -7.58 12.85
CA LYS A 74 -8.71 -8.80 13.46
C LYS A 74 -7.59 -9.42 12.63
N LYS A 75 -6.76 -10.23 13.30
CA LYS A 75 -5.81 -11.12 12.62
C LYS A 75 -6.54 -11.95 11.58
N GLY A 76 -6.00 -11.99 10.37
CA GLY A 76 -6.58 -12.67 9.22
C GLY A 76 -7.42 -11.78 8.32
N ASP A 77 -7.82 -10.58 8.75
CA ASP A 77 -8.46 -9.59 7.86
C ASP A 77 -7.48 -9.06 6.82
N LEU A 78 -8.04 -8.59 5.70
CA LEU A 78 -7.32 -7.87 4.67
C LEU A 78 -7.42 -6.36 4.90
N VAL A 79 -6.38 -5.64 4.51
CA VAL A 79 -6.29 -4.19 4.59
C VAL A 79 -5.75 -3.65 3.28
N ALA A 80 -6.37 -2.59 2.78
CA ALA A 80 -5.93 -1.81 1.64
C ALA A 80 -5.44 -0.45 2.13
N VAL A 81 -4.19 -0.11 1.84
CA VAL A 81 -3.55 1.12 2.27
C VAL A 81 -3.15 1.93 1.04
N PRO A 82 -3.91 2.97 0.65
CA PRO A 82 -3.50 3.90 -0.39
C PRO A 82 -2.36 4.77 0.14
N PHE A 83 -1.24 4.81 -0.57
CA PHE A 83 -0.13 5.70 -0.22
C PHE A 83 -0.34 7.06 -0.87
N LYS A 84 0.03 8.13 -0.18
CA LYS A 84 -0.05 9.51 -0.71
C LYS A 84 1.06 9.79 -1.70
N THR A 85 2.24 9.20 -1.48
CA THR A 85 3.44 9.49 -2.28
C THR A 85 3.51 8.67 -3.56
N ARG A 86 2.70 7.61 -3.66
CA ARG A 86 2.63 6.70 -4.80
C ARG A 86 1.22 6.64 -5.35
N ASN A 87 1.07 6.41 -6.65
CA ASN A 87 -0.25 6.19 -7.25
C ASN A 87 -0.74 4.75 -7.07
N GLU A 88 -0.56 4.21 -5.86
CA GLU A 88 -0.70 2.78 -5.56
C GLU A 88 -1.47 2.56 -4.25
N VAL A 89 -2.11 1.40 -4.19
CA VAL A 89 -2.78 0.82 -3.02
C VAL A 89 -2.10 -0.49 -2.69
N MET A 90 -1.61 -0.59 -1.46
CA MET A 90 -1.02 -1.82 -0.95
C MET A 90 -2.06 -2.66 -0.23
N ILE A 91 -2.18 -3.92 -0.64
CA ILE A 91 -3.07 -4.89 -0.01
C ILE A 91 -2.22 -5.81 0.86
N GLY A 92 -2.61 -5.94 2.12
CA GLY A 92 -1.95 -6.80 3.09
C GLY A 92 -2.94 -7.62 3.92
N LYS A 93 -2.44 -8.69 4.53
CA LYS A 93 -3.17 -9.51 5.51
C LYS A 93 -2.68 -9.22 6.91
N VAL A 94 -3.57 -8.87 7.82
CA VAL A 94 -3.25 -8.59 9.23
C VAL A 94 -2.77 -9.88 9.91
N THR A 95 -1.57 -9.86 10.49
CA THR A 95 -0.93 -11.03 11.13
C THR A 95 -0.82 -10.89 12.64
N GLY A 96 -0.89 -9.67 13.17
CA GLY A 96 -0.79 -9.34 14.59
C GLY A 96 -2.07 -8.77 15.20
N ASN A 97 -2.08 -8.73 16.53
CA ASN A 97 -3.07 -7.96 17.28
C ASN A 97 -2.69 -6.47 17.26
N TYR A 98 -3.52 -5.63 17.90
CA TYR A 98 -3.15 -4.24 18.16
C TYR A 98 -1.94 -4.22 19.09
N GLU A 99 -0.97 -3.35 18.76
CA GLU A 99 0.23 -3.10 19.55
C GLU A 99 0.46 -1.59 19.65
N TYR A 100 0.71 -1.12 20.87
CA TYR A 100 1.22 0.23 21.11
C TYR A 100 2.75 0.20 21.10
N ARG A 101 3.34 0.79 20.06
CA ARG A 101 4.78 0.84 19.83
C ARG A 101 5.13 2.11 19.08
N GLN A 102 5.97 2.95 19.69
CA GLN A 102 6.49 4.15 19.04
C GLN A 102 7.49 3.77 17.95
N LEU A 103 7.18 4.07 16.69
CA LEU A 103 8.07 3.88 15.54
C LEU A 103 8.52 5.21 14.91
N SER A 104 7.69 6.25 15.00
CA SER A 104 8.02 7.64 14.63
C SER A 104 7.24 8.60 15.52
N ASP A 105 7.43 9.92 15.39
CA ASP A 105 6.61 10.92 16.10
C ASP A 105 5.12 10.89 15.70
N PHE A 106 4.78 10.17 14.63
CA PHE A 106 3.42 9.98 14.16
C PHE A 106 2.89 8.56 14.44
N ILE A 107 3.73 7.52 14.31
CA ILE A 107 3.34 6.11 14.39
C ILE A 107 3.52 5.56 15.80
N SER A 108 2.42 5.34 16.52
CA SER A 108 2.40 4.65 17.82
C SER A 108 1.39 3.48 17.89
N HIS A 109 0.30 3.53 17.12
CA HIS A 109 -0.76 2.54 17.13
C HIS A 109 -0.67 1.63 15.92
N THR A 110 -0.20 0.40 16.12
CA THR A 110 0.20 -0.47 15.01
C THR A 110 -0.50 -1.83 15.04
N ARG A 111 -0.53 -2.48 13.87
CA ARG A 111 -0.77 -3.92 13.72
C ARG A 111 0.19 -4.47 12.70
N LEU A 112 0.74 -5.66 12.94
CA LEU A 112 1.56 -6.36 11.96
C LEU A 112 0.71 -6.80 10.77
N VAL A 113 1.27 -6.65 9.56
CA VAL A 113 0.66 -7.05 8.30
C VAL A 113 1.67 -7.83 7.46
N ARG A 114 1.19 -8.73 6.61
CA ARG A 114 1.96 -9.30 5.52
C ARG A 114 1.44 -8.72 4.21
N TRP A 115 2.24 -7.89 3.55
CA TRP A 115 1.90 -7.33 2.24
C TRP A 115 1.78 -8.46 1.19
N LEU A 116 0.74 -8.37 0.36
CA LEU A 116 0.37 -9.40 -0.62
C LEU A 116 0.48 -8.88 -2.05
N LYS A 117 -0.03 -7.68 -2.32
CA LYS A 117 -0.10 -7.11 -3.66
C LYS A 117 -0.06 -5.59 -3.59
N THR A 118 0.42 -4.98 -4.67
CA THR A 118 0.29 -3.55 -4.93
C THR A 118 -0.53 -3.39 -6.20
N ILE A 119 -1.51 -2.48 -6.18
CA ILE A 119 -2.41 -2.20 -7.30
C ILE A 119 -2.42 -0.68 -7.54
N PRO A 120 -2.44 -0.19 -8.79
CA PRO A 120 -2.67 1.22 -9.06
C PRO A 120 -3.97 1.72 -8.43
N LYS A 121 -4.02 2.99 -7.99
CA LYS A 121 -5.23 3.54 -7.33
C LYS A 121 -6.48 3.46 -8.20
N GLY A 122 -6.37 3.84 -9.48
CA GLY A 122 -7.52 3.81 -10.40
C GLY A 122 -8.10 2.41 -10.57
N ASP A 123 -7.22 1.41 -10.80
CA ASP A 123 -7.62 0.00 -10.90
C ASP A 123 -8.29 -0.49 -9.62
N PHE A 124 -7.79 -0.06 -8.45
CA PHE A 124 -8.38 -0.41 -7.16
C PHE A 124 -9.77 0.20 -6.96
N GLU A 125 -9.94 1.48 -7.28
CA GLU A 125 -11.23 2.18 -7.20
C GLU A 125 -12.27 1.50 -8.11
N GLU A 126 -11.88 1.14 -9.33
CA GLU A 126 -12.74 0.42 -10.28
C GLU A 126 -13.05 -1.01 -9.81
N GLU A 127 -12.06 -1.78 -9.36
CA GLU A 127 -12.22 -3.19 -9.01
C GLU A 127 -13.10 -3.40 -7.76
N TYR A 128 -13.01 -2.48 -6.79
CA TYR A 128 -13.66 -2.59 -5.48
C TYR A 128 -14.82 -1.61 -5.26
N ASP A 129 -15.14 -0.74 -6.24
CA ASP A 129 -16.17 0.31 -6.14
C ASP A 129 -15.98 1.18 -4.90
N VAL A 130 -14.77 1.72 -4.75
CA VAL A 130 -14.34 2.52 -3.60
C VAL A 130 -13.95 3.91 -4.07
N ASP A 131 -14.34 4.95 -3.33
CA ASP A 131 -13.81 6.32 -3.50
C ASP A 131 -12.67 6.56 -2.50
N LEU A 132 -11.43 6.65 -3.01
CA LEU A 132 -10.27 6.92 -2.15
C LEU A 132 -10.25 8.37 -1.63
N ASN A 133 -11.03 9.28 -2.23
CA ASN A 133 -11.16 10.68 -1.82
C ASN A 133 -12.21 10.90 -0.73
N ALA A 134 -12.98 9.87 -0.37
CA ALA A 134 -13.93 9.94 0.74
C ALA A 134 -13.22 10.39 2.05
N PRO A 135 -13.90 11.11 2.95
CA PRO A 135 -13.24 11.69 4.13
C PRO A 135 -12.82 10.66 5.19
N GLU A 136 -13.43 9.46 5.19
CA GLU A 136 -13.18 8.43 6.18
C GLU A 136 -11.76 7.86 6.03
N ALA A 137 -11.01 7.85 7.13
CA ALA A 137 -9.70 7.24 7.20
C ALA A 137 -9.81 5.71 7.26
N ILE A 138 -10.88 5.18 7.85
CA ILE A 138 -11.10 3.73 7.99
C ILE A 138 -12.51 3.36 7.59
N SER A 139 -12.65 2.47 6.61
CA SER A 139 -13.95 1.95 6.18
C SER A 139 -13.90 0.47 5.82
N LEU A 140 -15.06 -0.17 5.82
CA LEU A 140 -15.19 -1.55 5.37
C LEU A 140 -15.44 -1.55 3.86
N ILE A 141 -14.64 -2.33 3.12
CA ILE A 141 -14.85 -2.55 1.70
C ILE A 141 -15.86 -3.68 1.55
N SER A 142 -17.00 -3.38 0.94
CA SER A 142 -18.00 -4.40 0.59
C SER A 142 -17.57 -5.08 -0.70
N THR A 143 -17.18 -6.36 -0.63
CA THR A 143 -16.76 -7.11 -1.81
C THR A 143 -17.10 -8.58 -1.66
N GLU A 144 -17.17 -9.27 -2.79
CA GLU A 144 -17.51 -10.69 -2.85
C GLU A 144 -16.39 -11.56 -2.26
N PRO A 145 -16.72 -12.63 -1.50
CA PRO A 145 -15.71 -13.51 -0.89
C PRO A 145 -14.72 -14.13 -1.90
N GLU A 146 -15.14 -14.32 -3.15
CA GLU A 146 -14.31 -14.87 -4.23
C GLU A 146 -13.15 -13.93 -4.58
N LYS A 147 -13.43 -12.62 -4.72
CA LYS A 147 -12.40 -11.58 -4.92
C LYS A 147 -11.38 -11.56 -3.78
N LEU A 148 -11.85 -11.70 -2.53
CA LEU A 148 -10.96 -11.76 -1.36
C LEU A 148 -10.07 -13.00 -1.37
N SER A 149 -10.56 -14.12 -1.90
CA SER A 149 -9.79 -15.36 -1.96
C SER A 149 -8.65 -15.25 -2.97
N GLY A 150 -8.91 -14.64 -4.13
CA GLY A 150 -7.88 -14.38 -5.15
C GLY A 150 -6.73 -13.49 -4.67
N LEU A 151 -6.97 -12.60 -3.69
CA LEU A 151 -5.91 -11.78 -3.08
C LEU A 151 -4.96 -12.58 -2.17
N VAL A 152 -5.45 -13.68 -1.60
CA VAL A 152 -4.70 -14.51 -0.62
C VAL A 152 -4.03 -15.70 -1.30
N GLU A 153 -4.48 -16.08 -2.50
CA GLU A 153 -3.86 -17.14 -3.29
C GLU A 153 -2.40 -16.79 -3.60
N THR A 154 -1.51 -17.49 -2.90
CA THR A 154 -0.09 -17.48 -3.23
C THR A 154 0.07 -18.20 -4.56
N LYS A 155 0.57 -17.50 -5.59
CA LYS A 155 1.03 -18.13 -6.82
C LYS A 155 1.94 -19.30 -6.46
N SER A 156 1.79 -20.43 -7.15
CA SER A 156 2.67 -21.57 -6.92
C SER A 156 4.11 -21.17 -7.20
N LEU A 157 5.04 -21.83 -6.50
CA LEU A 157 6.47 -21.59 -6.70
C LEU A 157 6.86 -21.81 -8.17
N GLU A 158 6.26 -22.82 -8.82
CA GLU A 158 6.41 -23.07 -10.26
C GLU A 158 5.93 -21.90 -11.14
N THR A 159 4.77 -21.32 -10.83
CA THR A 159 4.26 -20.14 -11.56
C THR A 159 5.21 -18.96 -11.42
N LEU A 160 5.68 -18.69 -10.20
CA LEU A 160 6.64 -17.62 -9.94
C LEU A 160 7.98 -17.87 -10.64
N THR A 161 8.50 -19.10 -10.60
CA THR A 161 9.74 -19.48 -11.30
C THR A 161 9.60 -19.29 -12.80
N ARG A 162 8.46 -19.67 -13.37
CA ARG A 162 8.19 -19.51 -14.80
C ARG A 162 8.09 -18.03 -15.21
N GLU A 163 7.37 -17.21 -14.45
CA GLU A 163 7.29 -15.76 -14.69
C GLU A 163 8.67 -15.09 -14.60
N LEU A 164 9.49 -15.48 -13.61
CA LEU A 164 10.85 -14.98 -13.48
C LEU A 164 11.75 -15.43 -14.65
N SER A 165 11.59 -16.67 -15.13
CA SER A 165 12.32 -17.18 -16.30
C SER A 165 12.00 -16.37 -17.55
N PHE A 166 10.72 -16.09 -17.81
CA PHE A 166 10.32 -15.26 -18.94
C PHE A 166 10.89 -13.84 -18.84
N ALA A 167 10.83 -13.22 -17.65
CA ALA A 167 11.39 -11.89 -17.44
C ALA A 167 12.92 -11.86 -17.67
N LEU A 168 13.63 -12.93 -17.32
CA LEU A 168 15.06 -13.07 -17.61
C LEU A 168 15.34 -13.22 -19.11
N GLU A 169 14.54 -14.02 -19.82
CA GLU A 169 14.64 -14.18 -21.29
C GLU A 169 14.43 -12.86 -22.02
N ASP A 170 13.42 -12.07 -21.63
CA ASP A 170 13.17 -10.74 -22.21
C ASP A 170 14.35 -9.78 -21.97
N LEU A 171 14.95 -9.85 -20.77
CA LEU A 171 16.09 -9.01 -20.41
C LEU A 171 17.36 -9.39 -21.17
N ASP A 172 17.59 -10.69 -21.41
CA ASP A 172 18.67 -11.17 -22.26
C ASP A 172 18.46 -10.74 -23.72
N LEU A 173 17.23 -10.81 -24.24
CA LEU A 173 16.91 -10.33 -25.59
C LEU A 173 17.15 -8.82 -25.74
N MET A 174 16.77 -8.03 -24.73
CA MET A 174 17.07 -6.59 -24.70
C MET A 174 18.58 -6.33 -24.73
N LYS A 175 19.34 -7.08 -23.93
CA LYS A 175 20.80 -6.97 -23.87
C LYS A 175 21.44 -7.28 -25.23
N GLU A 176 21.01 -8.33 -25.92
CA GLU A 176 21.51 -8.68 -27.25
C GLU A 176 21.24 -7.57 -28.27
N LYS A 177 20.01 -7.04 -28.31
CA LYS A 177 19.66 -5.91 -29.19
C LYS A 177 20.47 -4.66 -28.89
N MET A 178 20.66 -4.33 -27.61
CA MET A 178 21.49 -3.19 -27.22
C MET A 178 22.95 -3.36 -27.65
N LEU A 179 23.49 -4.57 -27.56
CA LEU A 179 24.85 -4.86 -28.00
C LEU A 179 24.99 -4.72 -29.53
N GLU A 180 24.00 -5.18 -30.30
CA GLU A 180 23.94 -4.96 -31.75
C GLU A 180 23.95 -3.47 -32.10
N LEU A 181 23.14 -2.66 -31.41
CA LEU A 181 23.07 -1.22 -31.63
C LEU A 181 24.40 -0.52 -31.27
N VAL A 182 25.07 -0.94 -30.20
CA VAL A 182 26.40 -0.43 -29.84
C VAL A 182 27.43 -0.74 -30.92
N ASN A 183 27.42 -1.97 -31.47
CA ASN A 183 28.32 -2.33 -32.57
C ASN A 183 28.05 -1.49 -33.82
N ARG A 184 26.78 -1.32 -34.21
CA ARG A 184 26.38 -0.43 -35.32
C ARG A 184 26.86 1.00 -35.10
N LEU A 185 26.77 1.51 -33.86
CA LEU A 185 27.23 2.85 -33.51
C LEU A 185 28.75 3.00 -33.66
N ALA A 186 29.51 1.95 -33.32
CA ALA A 186 30.96 1.93 -33.45
C ALA A 186 31.44 1.90 -34.92
N GLU A 187 30.59 1.43 -35.84
CA GLU A 187 30.90 1.28 -37.27
C GLU A 187 30.48 2.48 -38.12
N THR A 188 29.76 3.48 -37.56
CA THR A 188 29.23 4.62 -38.33
C THR A 188 29.78 5.96 -37.84
N GLU A 189 30.16 6.81 -38.79
CA GLU A 189 30.54 8.21 -38.54
C GLU A 189 29.45 9.21 -38.99
N GLU A 190 28.35 8.70 -39.57
CA GLU A 190 27.27 9.53 -40.09
C GLU A 190 26.31 9.98 -38.96
N ILE A 191 26.31 11.29 -38.68
CA ILE A 191 25.46 11.91 -37.64
C ILE A 191 23.96 11.53 -37.77
N PRO A 192 23.35 11.47 -38.97
CA PRO A 192 21.96 11.04 -39.11
C PRO A 192 21.72 9.60 -38.65
N GLU A 193 22.61 8.67 -38.97
CA GLU A 193 22.50 7.26 -38.58
C GLU A 193 22.75 7.09 -37.07
N VAL A 194 23.72 7.82 -36.50
CA VAL A 194 23.94 7.88 -35.05
C VAL A 194 22.67 8.29 -34.30
N ARG A 195 21.96 9.33 -34.79
CA ARG A 195 20.69 9.79 -34.18
C ARG A 195 19.59 8.74 -34.28
N LYS A 196 19.53 8.00 -35.37
CA LYS A 196 18.55 6.92 -35.57
C LYS A 196 18.80 5.75 -34.61
N ILE A 197 20.05 5.31 -34.49
CA ILE A 197 20.46 4.26 -33.53
C ILE A 197 20.16 4.70 -32.10
N ALA A 198 20.45 5.95 -31.73
CA ALA A 198 20.14 6.47 -30.40
C ALA A 198 18.64 6.45 -30.09
N ALA A 199 17.77 6.78 -31.06
CA ALA A 199 16.33 6.71 -30.90
C ALA A 199 15.82 5.25 -30.75
N GLU A 200 16.43 4.29 -31.46
CA GLU A 200 16.14 2.86 -31.30
C GLU A 200 16.51 2.37 -29.90
N MET A 201 17.70 2.75 -29.39
CA MET A 201 18.13 2.42 -28.02
C MET A 201 17.17 3.02 -26.98
N GLU A 202 16.76 4.28 -27.14
CA GLU A 202 15.83 4.94 -26.23
C GLU A 202 14.46 4.26 -26.22
N LYS A 203 13.98 3.79 -27.38
CA LYS A 203 12.72 3.05 -27.48
C LYS A 203 12.79 1.72 -26.71
N ILE A 204 13.87 0.95 -26.87
CA ILE A 204 14.08 -0.32 -26.15
C ILE A 204 14.09 -0.09 -24.63
N LEU A 205 14.68 1.02 -24.16
CA LEU A 205 14.73 1.33 -22.73
C LEU A 205 13.40 1.83 -22.15
N LYS A 206 12.49 2.34 -22.99
CA LYS A 206 11.18 2.89 -22.58
C LYS A 206 10.01 1.92 -22.71
N GLU A 207 10.12 0.87 -23.53
CA GLU A 207 9.15 -0.23 -23.53
C GLU A 207 9.34 -1.07 -22.25
N LYS A 208 8.70 -0.61 -21.16
CA LYS A 208 8.42 -1.35 -19.93
C LYS A 208 6.97 -1.12 -19.52
#